data_AF-A0A7V3YCP9-F1
#
_entry.id   AF-A0A7V3YCP9-F1
#
_cell.length_a   1.000
_cell.length_b   1.000
_cell.length_c   1.000
_cell.angle_alpha   90.00
_cell.angle_beta   90.00
_cell.angle_gamma   90.00
#
_symmetry.space_group_name_H-M   'P 1'
#
loop_
_entity.id
_entity.type
_entity.pdbx_description
1 polymer ?
#
loop_
_entity_poly.entity_id
_entity_poly.type
_entity_poly.pdbx_seq_one_letter_code
_entity_poly.pdbx_strand_id
1 'polypeptide(L)'
;MKCKKVKRVLSPYLDCALSPEESNAVKRHLESCSACQEYASELEAMWKVLDVLPSMPENPYFVQRVLSRIEEKESEQFSFVHRLEHFLVPVATGFALLLGIWIGYLAGGNGERLGNENGNSTLVASTEYLETFSPLPSASLGEVYLSLNTELGEEGTP
;
A
#
# COMPACT_ATOMS: atom_id res chain seq x y z
N MET A 1 44.99 -2.83 -20.16
CA MET A 1 45.60 -1.53 -19.77
C MET A 1 47.11 -1.69 -19.61
N LYS A 2 47.90 -0.62 -19.69
CA LYS A 2 49.35 -0.66 -19.41
C LYS A 2 49.60 -0.44 -17.91
N CYS A 3 50.57 -1.15 -17.32
CA CYS A 3 50.90 -1.05 -15.89
C CYS A 3 51.18 0.40 -15.45
N LYS A 4 51.89 1.19 -16.27
CA LYS A 4 52.14 2.62 -16.00
C LYS A 4 50.86 3.45 -15.87
N LYS A 5 49.82 3.13 -16.65
CA LYS A 5 48.53 3.81 -16.56
C LYS A 5 47.83 3.40 -15.25
N VAL A 6 47.81 2.11 -14.93
CA VAL A 6 47.19 1.60 -13.70
C VAL A 6 47.83 2.19 -12.45
N LYS A 7 49.15 2.20 -12.35
CA LYS A 7 49.85 2.80 -11.20
C LYS A 7 49.49 4.28 -10.98
N ARG A 8 49.23 5.04 -12.05
CA ARG A 8 48.82 6.46 -11.95
C ARG A 8 47.38 6.63 -11.46
N VAL A 9 46.48 5.74 -11.89
CA VAL A 9 45.05 5.82 -11.54
C VAL A 9 44.69 4.98 -10.31
N LEU A 10 45.68 4.41 -9.63
CA LEU A 10 45.44 3.51 -8.50
C LEU A 10 44.95 4.24 -7.26
N SER A 11 45.45 5.44 -6.99
CA SER A 11 44.92 6.30 -5.90
C SER A 11 43.43 6.61 -6.11
N PRO A 12 43.01 7.24 -7.24
CA PRO A 12 41.57 7.51 -7.45
C PRO A 12 40.73 6.23 -7.60
N TYR A 13 41.35 5.09 -7.92
CA TYR A 13 40.68 3.79 -7.87
C TYR A 13 40.34 3.36 -6.44
N LEU A 14 41.30 3.47 -5.50
CA LEU A 14 41.08 3.18 -4.08
C LEU A 14 40.06 4.14 -3.45
N ASP A 15 40.05 5.40 -3.91
CA ASP A 15 39.11 6.43 -3.46
C ASP A 15 37.71 6.31 -4.10
N CYS A 16 37.45 5.27 -4.89
CA CYS A 16 36.21 5.10 -5.68
C CYS A 16 35.86 6.31 -6.60
N ALA A 17 36.86 7.09 -7.02
CA ALA A 17 36.70 8.33 -7.77
C ALA A 17 36.81 8.16 -9.30
N LEU A 18 36.93 6.92 -9.79
CA LEU A 18 36.99 6.60 -11.21
C LEU A 18 35.59 6.32 -11.80
N SER A 19 35.44 6.58 -13.09
CA SER A 19 34.26 6.15 -13.85
C SER A 19 34.11 4.61 -13.81
N PRO A 20 32.88 4.06 -13.90
CA PRO A 20 32.66 2.62 -13.82
C PRO A 20 33.41 1.83 -14.90
N GLU A 21 33.57 2.40 -16.09
CA GLU A 21 34.33 1.80 -17.18
C GLU A 21 35.83 1.71 -16.86
N GLU A 22 36.41 2.77 -16.30
CA GLU A 22 37.82 2.81 -15.92
C GLU A 22 38.11 1.93 -14.70
N SER A 23 37.22 1.94 -13.70
CA SER A 23 37.31 1.05 -12.53
C SER A 23 37.33 -0.41 -12.96
N ASN A 24 36.45 -0.82 -13.87
CA ASN A 24 36.44 -2.18 -14.42
C ASN A 24 37.71 -2.52 -15.24
N ALA A 25 38.28 -1.54 -15.94
CA ALA A 25 39.53 -1.73 -16.67
C ALA A 25 40.74 -1.90 -15.74
N VAL A 26 40.76 -1.18 -14.61
CA VAL A 26 41.78 -1.33 -13.56
C VAL A 26 41.63 -2.66 -12.84
N LYS A 27 40.41 -3.02 -12.42
CA LYS A 27 40.11 -4.29 -11.75
C LYS A 27 40.59 -5.50 -12.54
N ARG A 28 40.22 -5.58 -13.83
CA ARG A 28 40.68 -6.64 -14.74
C ARG A 28 42.21 -6.68 -14.87
N HIS A 29 42.88 -5.54 -14.80
CA HIS A 29 44.34 -5.52 -14.85
C HIS A 29 44.97 -6.07 -13.57
N LEU A 30 44.44 -5.72 -12.40
CA LEU A 30 44.89 -6.23 -11.10
C LEU A 30 44.73 -7.74 -10.99
N GLU A 31 43.65 -8.31 -11.55
CA GLU A 31 43.44 -9.77 -11.62
C GLU A 31 44.50 -10.51 -12.47
N SER A 32 45.12 -9.81 -13.42
CA SER A 32 46.08 -10.39 -14.38
C SER A 32 47.55 -10.06 -14.10
N CYS A 33 47.83 -9.09 -13.23
CA CYS A 33 49.18 -8.53 -13.06
C CYS A 33 49.56 -8.43 -11.57
N SER A 34 50.37 -9.39 -11.12
CA SER A 34 50.89 -9.45 -9.75
C SER A 34 51.66 -8.19 -9.35
N ALA A 35 52.51 -7.65 -10.22
CA ALA A 35 53.28 -6.43 -9.93
C ALA A 35 52.41 -5.18 -9.68
N CYS A 36 51.23 -5.11 -10.31
CA CYS A 36 50.27 -4.03 -10.05
C CYS A 36 49.43 -4.31 -8.79
N GLN A 37 49.16 -5.58 -8.49
CA GLN A 37 48.50 -6.00 -7.26
C GLN A 37 49.36 -5.72 -6.03
N GLU A 38 50.65 -6.05 -6.06
CA GLU A 38 51.60 -5.75 -4.99
C GLU A 38 51.67 -4.25 -4.72
N TYR A 39 51.78 -3.44 -5.78
CA TYR A 39 51.80 -1.98 -5.65
C TYR A 39 50.48 -1.42 -5.07
N ALA A 40 49.33 -2.03 -5.39
CA ALA A 40 48.05 -1.68 -4.78
C ALA A 40 48.04 -1.99 -3.28
N SER A 41 48.54 -3.16 -2.90
CA SER A 41 48.59 -3.59 -1.50
C SER A 41 49.54 -2.75 -0.65
N GLU A 42 50.67 -2.32 -1.21
CA GLU A 42 51.62 -1.41 -0.55
C GLU A 42 50.96 -0.05 -0.28
N LEU A 43 50.23 0.47 -1.27
CA LEU A 43 49.49 1.72 -1.13
C LEU A 43 48.39 1.60 -0.07
N GLU A 44 47.61 0.51 -0.06
CA GLU A 44 46.58 0.23 0.95
C GLU A 44 47.19 0.11 2.37
N ALA A 45 48.35 -0.53 2.50
CA ALA A 45 49.05 -0.64 3.77
C ALA A 45 49.45 0.74 4.32
N MET A 46 49.87 1.67 3.46
CA MET A 46 50.14 3.06 3.86
C MET A 46 48.88 3.76 4.40
N TRP A 47 47.72 3.55 3.76
CA TRP A 47 46.44 4.11 4.23
C TRP A 47 46.00 3.55 5.59
N LYS A 48 46.23 2.26 5.86
CA LYS A 48 45.92 1.64 7.15
C LYS A 48 46.69 2.25 8.34
N VAL A 49 47.84 2.85 8.10
CA VAL A 49 48.58 3.56 9.15
C VAL A 49 47.83 4.82 9.58
N LEU A 50 47.10 5.47 8.68
CA LEU A 50 46.28 6.64 9.00
C LEU A 50 45.01 6.30 9.79
N ASP A 51 44.49 5.07 9.67
CA ASP A 51 43.32 4.59 10.45
C ASP A 51 43.59 4.50 11.96
N VAL A 52 44.85 4.65 12.41
CA VAL A 52 45.23 4.70 13.82
C VAL A 52 44.89 6.06 14.45
N LEU A 53 44.53 7.06 13.65
CA LEU A 53 44.11 8.37 14.15
C LEU A 53 42.83 8.22 15.00
N PRO A 54 42.77 8.85 16.20
CA PRO A 54 41.59 8.77 17.05
C PRO A 54 40.36 9.28 16.30
N SER A 55 39.35 8.43 16.19
CA SER A 55 38.07 8.79 15.57
C SER A 55 37.44 9.97 16.34
N MET A 56 37.04 11.01 15.61
CA MET A 56 36.29 12.12 16.17
C MET A 56 35.00 11.57 16.83
N PRO A 57 34.56 12.11 17.98
CA PRO A 57 33.35 11.63 18.64
C PRO A 57 32.17 11.75 17.67
N GLU A 58 31.64 10.60 17.27
CA GLU A 58 30.52 10.52 16.36
C GLU A 58 29.23 11.02 17.04
N ASN A 59 28.37 11.67 16.27
CA ASN A 59 27.05 12.04 16.76
C ASN A 59 26.23 10.75 16.95
N PRO A 60 25.63 10.52 18.14
CA PRO A 60 24.90 9.28 18.44
C PRO A 60 23.71 9.02 17.50
N TYR A 61 23.19 10.04 16.83
CA TYR A 61 22.08 9.94 15.87
C TYR A 61 22.53 9.79 14.42
N PHE A 62 23.83 9.77 14.14
CA PHE A 62 24.35 9.68 12.78
C PHE A 62 23.95 8.37 12.09
N VAL A 63 24.21 7.24 12.77
CA VAL A 63 23.88 5.90 12.25
C VAL A 63 22.38 5.77 12.00
N GLN A 64 21.56 6.22 12.95
CA GLN A 64 20.10 6.16 12.81
C GLN A 64 19.61 6.99 11.61
N ARG A 65 20.13 8.21 11.44
CA ARG A 65 19.77 9.08 10.30
C ARG A 65 20.19 8.47 8.96
N VAL A 66 21.35 7.83 8.89
CA VAL A 66 21.83 7.16 7.68
C VAL A 66 20.95 5.96 7.35
N LEU A 67 20.67 5.10 8.33
CA LEU A 67 19.80 3.93 8.16
C LEU A 67 18.40 4.32 7.68
N SER A 68 17.76 5.30 8.34
CA SER A 68 16.44 5.78 7.92
C SER A 68 16.42 6.30 6.48
N ARG A 69 17.51 6.93 6.02
CA ARG A 69 17.60 7.49 4.66
C ARG A 69 17.91 6.43 3.60
N ILE A 70 18.46 5.28 3.99
CA ILE A 70 18.63 4.11 3.13
C ILE A 70 17.27 3.40 2.99
N GLU A 71 16.58 3.15 4.10
CA GLU A 71 15.24 2.52 4.12
C GLU A 71 14.22 3.34 3.32
N GLU A 72 14.21 4.66 3.46
CA GLU A 72 13.34 5.56 2.69
C GLU A 72 13.54 5.40 1.17
N LYS A 73 14.80 5.27 0.72
CA LYS A 73 15.12 5.04 -0.70
C LYS A 73 14.71 3.65 -1.20
N GLU A 74 14.81 2.62 -0.38
CA GLU A 74 14.34 1.28 -0.76
C GLU A 74 12.80 1.25 -0.83
N SER A 75 12.11 1.95 0.06
CA SER A 75 10.64 2.00 0.08
C SER A 75 10.02 2.61 -1.19
N GLU A 76 10.68 3.60 -1.80
CA GLU A 76 10.26 4.17 -3.10
C GLU A 76 10.32 3.12 -4.22
N GLN A 77 11.34 2.25 -4.21
CA GLN A 77 11.52 1.19 -5.20
C GLN A 77 10.55 0.01 -4.95
N PHE A 78 10.24 -0.28 -3.69
CA PHE A 78 9.25 -1.29 -3.29
C PHE A 78 7.78 -0.85 -3.46
N SER A 79 7.50 0.44 -3.65
CA SER A 79 6.15 0.96 -3.91
C SER A 79 5.53 0.41 -5.21
N PHE A 80 6.35 0.11 -6.22
CA PHE A 80 5.88 -0.40 -7.50
C PHE A 80 5.36 -1.84 -7.40
N VAL A 81 5.96 -2.68 -6.52
CA VAL A 81 5.55 -4.07 -6.31
C VAL A 81 4.28 -4.15 -5.46
N HIS A 82 4.18 -3.33 -4.40
CA HIS A 82 2.98 -3.28 -3.55
C HIS A 82 1.74 -2.71 -4.29
N ARG A 83 1.94 -1.86 -5.31
CA ARG A 83 0.85 -1.37 -6.17
C ARG A 83 0.27 -2.46 -7.08
N LEU A 84 1.08 -3.43 -7.49
CA LEU A 84 0.64 -4.55 -8.34
C LEU A 84 -0.14 -5.61 -7.53
N GLU A 85 0.32 -5.93 -6.32
CA GLU A 85 -0.43 -6.81 -5.40
C GLU A 85 -1.77 -6.19 -4.99
N HIS A 86 -1.81 -4.88 -4.71
CA HIS A 86 -3.06 -4.20 -4.36
C HIS A 86 -4.06 -4.13 -5.53
N PHE A 87 -3.60 -4.21 -6.79
CA PHE A 87 -4.48 -4.25 -7.96
C PHE A 87 -4.98 -5.66 -8.30
N LEU A 88 -4.20 -6.71 -8.00
CA LEU A 88 -4.56 -8.11 -8.26
C LEU A 88 -5.64 -8.64 -7.31
N VAL A 89 -5.63 -8.23 -6.04
CA VAL A 89 -6.63 -8.64 -5.04
C VAL A 89 -8.08 -8.27 -5.41
N PRO A 90 -8.41 -7.02 -5.83
CA PRO A 90 -9.78 -6.67 -6.23
C PRO A 90 -10.19 -7.26 -7.60
N VAL A 91 -9.23 -7.50 -8.51
CA VAL A 91 -9.52 -8.10 -9.82
C VAL A 91 -9.88 -9.59 -9.69
N ALA A 92 -9.18 -10.33 -8.82
CA ALA A 92 -9.45 -11.75 -8.60
C ALA A 92 -10.84 -12.00 -7.98
N THR A 93 -11.27 -11.16 -7.04
CA THR A 93 -12.61 -11.23 -6.43
C THR A 93 -13.71 -10.92 -7.45
N GLY A 94 -13.53 -9.90 -8.30
CA GLY A 94 -14.46 -9.60 -9.40
C GLY A 94 -14.59 -10.75 -10.39
N PHE A 95 -13.48 -11.37 -10.80
CA PHE A 95 -13.49 -12.52 -11.70
C PHE A 95 -14.19 -13.74 -11.09
N ALA A 96 -13.98 -14.02 -9.80
CA ALA A 96 -14.64 -15.12 -9.11
C ALA A 96 -16.17 -14.97 -9.08
N LEU A 97 -16.68 -13.75 -8.85
CA LEU A 97 -18.12 -13.47 -8.89
C LEU A 97 -18.69 -13.62 -10.30
N LEU A 98 -18.01 -13.09 -11.32
CA LEU A 98 -18.44 -13.23 -12.72
C LEU A 98 -18.43 -14.69 -13.17
N LEU A 99 -17.41 -15.46 -12.79
CA LEU A 99 -17.36 -16.90 -13.07
C LEU A 99 -18.47 -17.66 -12.35
N GLY A 100 -18.76 -17.34 -11.08
CA GLY A 100 -19.87 -17.94 -10.35
C GLY A 100 -21.23 -17.65 -11.00
N ILE A 101 -21.46 -16.41 -11.43
CA ILE A 101 -22.67 -16.00 -12.15
C ILE A 101 -22.77 -16.70 -13.51
N TRP A 102 -21.66 -16.80 -14.24
CA TRP A 102 -21.62 -17.43 -15.56
C TRP A 102 -21.82 -18.94 -15.50
N ILE A 103 -21.19 -19.62 -14.53
CA ILE A 103 -21.40 -21.05 -14.24
C ILE A 103 -22.85 -21.28 -13.79
N GLY A 104 -23.40 -20.41 -12.94
CA GLY A 104 -24.79 -20.46 -12.53
C GLY A 104 -25.77 -20.28 -13.70
N TYR A 105 -25.47 -19.39 -14.64
CA TYR A 105 -26.27 -19.20 -15.86
C TYR A 105 -26.20 -20.43 -16.78
N LEU A 106 -25.00 -21.01 -16.94
CA LEU A 106 -24.79 -22.17 -17.80
C LEU A 106 -25.42 -23.44 -17.21
N ALA A 107 -25.32 -23.65 -15.90
CA ALA A 107 -25.94 -24.78 -15.19
C ALA A 107 -27.45 -24.58 -14.97
N GLY A 108 -27.91 -23.34 -14.80
CA GLY A 108 -29.31 -22.99 -14.64
C GLY A 108 -30.16 -23.15 -15.90
N GLY A 109 -29.54 -23.38 -17.06
CA GLY A 109 -30.25 -23.68 -18.30
C GLY A 109 -30.89 -25.07 -18.37
N ASN A 110 -30.45 -26.03 -17.53
CA ASN A 110 -30.85 -27.44 -17.62
C ASN A 110 -31.19 -28.11 -16.26
N GLY A 111 -31.48 -27.32 -15.21
CA GLY A 111 -31.75 -27.83 -13.87
C GLY A 111 -33.19 -27.56 -13.43
N GLU A 112 -33.87 -28.63 -13.04
CA GLU A 112 -35.26 -28.71 -12.63
C GLU A 112 -35.67 -27.57 -11.68
N ARG A 113 -36.74 -26.87 -12.06
CA ARG A 113 -37.49 -25.99 -11.16
C ARG A 113 -37.96 -26.87 -10.00
N LEU A 114 -37.32 -26.77 -8.84
CA LEU A 114 -37.95 -27.17 -7.58
C LEU A 114 -39.02 -26.12 -7.24
N GLY A 115 -40.07 -26.10 -8.08
CA GLY A 115 -41.32 -25.42 -7.83
C GLY A 115 -42.19 -26.36 -7.00
N ASN A 116 -42.19 -26.17 -5.69
CA ASN A 116 -43.35 -26.50 -4.88
C ASN A 116 -44.24 -25.24 -4.87
N GLU A 117 -45.03 -25.09 -5.93
CA GLU A 117 -46.17 -24.18 -5.96
C GLU A 117 -47.27 -24.76 -5.06
N ASN A 118 -47.32 -24.29 -3.81
CA ASN A 118 -48.58 -24.10 -3.07
C ASN A 118 -48.30 -23.26 -1.83
N GLY A 119 -48.43 -21.95 -2.00
CA GLY A 119 -48.23 -20.95 -0.95
C GLY A 119 -48.31 -19.57 -1.55
N ASN A 120 -49.52 -19.18 -1.95
CA ASN A 120 -50.01 -17.81 -2.12
C ASN A 120 -49.26 -16.75 -1.29
N SER A 121 -48.14 -16.25 -1.82
CA SER A 121 -47.42 -15.10 -1.27
C SER A 121 -47.83 -13.86 -2.06
N THR A 122 -49.10 -13.50 -1.89
CA THR A 122 -49.53 -12.11 -2.00
C THR A 122 -48.60 -11.30 -1.11
N LEU A 123 -48.07 -10.20 -1.64
CA LEU A 123 -47.32 -9.18 -0.91
C LEU A 123 -48.20 -8.69 0.26
N VAL A 124 -48.08 -9.32 1.42
CA VAL A 124 -48.63 -8.84 2.68
C VAL A 124 -47.69 -7.72 3.09
N ALA A 125 -48.00 -6.51 2.62
CA ALA A 125 -47.51 -5.29 3.23
C ALA A 125 -47.83 -5.38 4.72
N SER A 126 -46.79 -5.42 5.55
CA SER A 126 -46.86 -5.66 6.98
C SER A 126 -47.70 -4.60 7.68
N THR A 127 -48.99 -4.87 7.84
CA THR A 127 -49.93 -4.06 8.62
C THR A 127 -49.70 -4.19 10.13
N GLU A 128 -48.79 -5.07 10.56
CA GLU A 128 -48.42 -5.30 11.96
C GLU A 128 -47.81 -4.07 12.68
N TYR A 129 -47.29 -3.08 11.95
CA TYR A 129 -46.67 -1.89 12.55
C TYR A 129 -47.60 -0.67 12.64
N LEU A 130 -48.77 -0.70 11.99
CA LEU A 130 -49.69 0.44 11.96
C LEU A 130 -50.80 0.39 13.01
N GLU A 131 -50.95 -0.69 13.78
CA GLU A 131 -51.90 -0.75 14.90
C GLU A 131 -51.48 0.09 16.13
N THR A 132 -50.22 0.55 16.20
CA THR A 132 -49.80 1.52 17.22
C THR A 132 -50.43 2.90 17.02
N PHE A 133 -50.88 3.21 15.79
CA PHE A 133 -51.61 4.44 15.48
C PHE A 133 -53.12 4.23 15.55
N SER A 134 -53.59 3.42 16.52
CA SER A 134 -55.01 3.39 16.88
C SER A 134 -55.47 4.79 17.31
N PRO A 135 -56.74 5.16 17.05
CA PRO A 135 -57.24 6.49 17.34
C PRO A 135 -57.05 6.84 18.82
N LEU A 136 -56.49 8.02 19.06
CA LEU A 136 -56.21 8.55 20.40
C LEU A 136 -57.43 8.38 21.31
N PRO A 137 -57.29 7.86 22.55
CA PRO A 137 -58.40 7.80 23.48
C PRO A 137 -58.90 9.22 23.78
N SER A 138 -60.23 9.38 23.82
CA SER A 138 -60.96 10.67 23.87
C SER A 138 -60.87 11.43 25.21
N ALA A 139 -59.72 11.33 25.88
CA ALA A 139 -59.39 12.05 27.11
C ALA A 139 -57.87 12.23 27.24
N SER A 140 -57.14 12.16 26.12
CA SER A 140 -55.69 12.30 26.07
C SER A 140 -55.29 13.78 26.10
N LEU A 141 -54.17 14.10 26.77
CA LEU A 141 -53.58 15.44 26.70
C LEU A 141 -53.30 15.90 25.25
N GLY A 142 -53.10 14.96 24.33
CA GLY A 142 -52.95 15.26 22.90
C GLY A 142 -54.23 15.78 22.24
N GLU A 143 -55.41 15.35 22.70
CA GLU A 143 -56.69 15.88 22.22
C GLU A 143 -56.90 17.31 22.71
N VAL A 144 -56.55 17.61 23.96
CA VAL A 144 -56.59 18.98 24.52
C VAL A 144 -55.60 19.90 23.80
N TYR A 145 -54.41 19.39 23.44
CA TYR A 145 -53.44 20.15 22.64
C TYR A 145 -53.99 20.45 21.24
N LEU A 146 -54.63 19.47 20.60
CA LEU A 146 -55.27 19.66 19.30
C LEU A 146 -56.44 20.63 19.38
N SER A 147 -57.32 20.51 20.39
CA SER A 147 -58.47 21.41 20.55
C SER A 147 -58.04 22.85 20.77
N LEU A 148 -57.00 23.09 21.59
CA LEU A 148 -56.45 24.44 21.80
C LEU A 148 -55.82 25.03 20.54
N ASN A 149 -55.17 24.20 19.71
CA ASN A 149 -54.61 24.67 18.44
C ASN A 149 -55.66 24.82 17.34
N THR A 150 -56.74 24.03 17.34
CA THR A 150 -57.85 24.19 16.40
C THR A 150 -58.73 25.37 16.74
N GLU A 151 -58.92 25.71 18.02
CA GLU A 151 -59.64 26.94 18.41
C GLU A 151 -58.83 28.22 18.13
N LEU A 152 -57.52 28.13 17.93
CA LEU A 152 -56.70 29.25 17.42
C LEU A 152 -56.73 29.37 15.88
N GLY A 153 -57.50 28.51 15.19
CA GLY A 153 -57.63 28.51 13.72
C GLY A 153 -58.95 29.04 13.16
N GLU A 154 -59.96 29.32 14.00
CA GLU A 154 -61.29 29.80 13.57
C GLU A 154 -61.62 31.22 14.08
N GLU A 155 -60.62 32.07 14.32
CA GLU A 155 -60.82 33.52 14.34
C GLU A 155 -59.99 34.17 13.23
N GLY A 156 -60.54 34.18 12.01
CA GLY A 156 -59.95 34.98 10.95
C GLY A 156 -60.33 34.60 9.53
N THR A 157 -61.60 34.75 9.15
CA THR A 157 -61.89 35.18 7.78
C THR A 157 -62.98 36.28 7.79
N PRO A 158 -62.79 37.40 7.08
CA PRO A 158 -63.82 38.42 6.88
C PRO A 158 -64.94 37.96 5.93
#